data_AF-A0A1I0B3A2-F1
#
_entry.id   AF-A0A1I0B3A2-F1
#
_cell.length_a   1.000
_cell.length_b   1.000
_cell.length_c   1.000
_cell.angle_alpha   90.00
_cell.angle_beta   90.00
_cell.angle_gamma   90.00
#
_symmetry.space_group_name_H-M   'P 1'
#
loop_
_entity.id
_entity.type
_entity.pdbx_description
1 polymer ?
#
loop_
_entity_poly.entity_id
_entity_poly.type
_entity_poly.pdbx_seq_one_letter_code
_entity_poly.pdbx_strand_id
1 'polypeptide(L)'
;MWTRTKRLKQQTGRYSRVDGIPYALPINSRASPALMAAFTIDASKAAALMPGHEVHPLRLWGNKGVLLVTVIDYRDTDIGPYIEFSVAIACTHGPKPALPLWPLLFQKNHGLGQYVVDLPVSTEISVKGGKGIWGMPKHQANLDFRISGQTLSSQYDKDGKLALRIEIDRPGKAWLPLRARGANYCQFRGMLMKSLISFRGKFAFRLGRKASAQLTLGDHPRVQPLKTLGIASRPFFTGFLPSASGELDDHFECWFLSYPALPAGPQEGLESVTGLGLSQQWLTPPSAGGRQQPPLLPLTPEIPQMTTSSSGLAFRETMSGPLALHETDPLAGAIKGRHTPFTFHATIRIDDMEAFLRDPLHEAHLAAHVSYPPFGDNLPVKRGSFNLFKSGDNPGTRLMTYGMAFEHQGREYYLAGTKTIHDDPGSDLWHDTTRLYCRLHEGPDERGPTVGAGVLKLGLGELLKLVSSMRSSREGAAGIQAVMHFGRFFLGALWEIYLPLARGPGAAAHEPLSPPVNEPGAPR
;
A
#
# COMPACT_ATOMS: atom_id res chain seq x y z
N MET A 1 20.06 16.06 -5.20
CA MET A 1 19.15 15.40 -4.23
C MET A 1 17.74 15.91 -4.49
N TRP A 2 16.83 15.09 -5.04
CA TRP A 2 15.49 15.58 -5.45
C TRP A 2 14.62 15.92 -4.22
N THR A 3 14.00 17.09 -4.27
CA THR A 3 12.96 17.57 -3.37
C THR A 3 11.69 17.78 -4.18
N ARG A 4 10.53 17.46 -3.59
CA ARG A 4 9.20 17.71 -4.19
C ARG A 4 9.14 19.14 -4.74
N THR A 5 8.61 19.31 -5.96
CA THR A 5 8.58 20.63 -6.63
C THR A 5 7.73 21.61 -5.81
N LYS A 6 7.98 22.92 -5.96
CA LYS A 6 7.23 23.96 -5.25
C LYS A 6 5.71 23.84 -5.52
N ARG A 7 5.34 23.55 -6.76
CA ARG A 7 3.95 23.32 -7.20
C ARG A 7 3.30 22.15 -6.46
N LEU A 8 3.94 20.98 -6.45
CA LEU A 8 3.40 19.78 -5.79
C LEU A 8 3.32 19.95 -4.26
N LYS A 9 4.24 20.72 -3.66
CA LYS A 9 4.14 21.12 -2.25
C LYS A 9 2.93 22.01 -1.99
N GLN A 10 2.69 23.01 -2.82
CA GLN A 10 1.53 23.92 -2.70
C GLN A 10 0.20 23.20 -2.93
N GLN A 11 0.19 22.13 -3.72
CA GLN A 11 -1.01 21.32 -3.94
C GLN A 11 -1.24 20.25 -2.87
N THR A 12 -0.30 20.03 -1.96
CA THR A 12 -0.43 18.99 -0.93
C THR A 12 -1.66 19.24 -0.06
N GLY A 13 -2.53 18.23 0.07
CA GLY A 13 -3.78 18.32 0.82
C GLY A 13 -4.96 18.92 0.04
N ARG A 14 -4.77 19.24 -1.25
CA ARG A 14 -5.86 19.64 -2.15
C ARG A 14 -6.49 18.41 -2.81
N TYR A 15 -7.66 18.61 -3.40
CA TYR A 15 -8.41 17.55 -4.09
C TYR A 15 -8.75 17.97 -5.52
N SER A 16 -8.88 17.00 -6.40
CA SER A 16 -9.35 17.20 -7.78
C SER A 16 -10.28 16.07 -8.20
N ARG A 17 -11.19 16.34 -9.13
CA ARG A 17 -11.99 15.32 -9.81
C ARG A 17 -11.72 15.42 -11.30
N VAL A 18 -11.13 14.38 -11.89
CA VAL A 18 -10.78 14.34 -13.31
C VAL A 18 -11.26 13.02 -13.89
N ASP A 19 -12.02 13.08 -15.00
CA ASP A 19 -12.66 11.92 -15.62
C ASP A 19 -13.49 11.07 -14.61
N GLY A 20 -14.19 11.76 -13.70
CA GLY A 20 -14.98 11.13 -12.63
C GLY A 20 -14.18 10.61 -11.43
N ILE A 21 -12.85 10.47 -11.55
CA ILE A 21 -11.98 9.92 -10.51
C ILE A 21 -11.65 11.01 -9.47
N PRO A 22 -11.90 10.78 -8.17
CA PRO A 22 -11.44 11.67 -7.12
C PRO A 22 -9.96 11.43 -6.82
N TYR A 23 -9.15 12.49 -6.84
CA TYR A 23 -7.74 12.47 -6.50
C TYR A 23 -7.48 13.34 -5.26
N ALA A 24 -6.70 12.81 -4.32
CA ALA A 24 -5.97 13.63 -3.37
C ALA A 24 -4.65 14.06 -4.00
N LEU A 25 -4.28 15.33 -3.83
CA LEU A 25 -3.06 15.88 -4.41
C LEU A 25 -1.92 15.96 -3.38
N PRO A 26 -0.68 15.65 -3.79
CA PRO A 26 -0.32 15.10 -5.11
C PRO A 26 -0.69 13.63 -5.24
N ILE A 27 -0.80 13.13 -6.47
CA ILE A 27 -1.18 11.74 -6.75
C ILE A 27 -0.05 10.82 -6.32
N ASN A 28 -0.29 10.01 -5.29
CA ASN A 28 0.77 9.23 -4.65
C ASN A 28 0.49 7.73 -4.70
N SER A 29 1.57 6.97 -4.62
CA SER A 29 1.57 5.57 -4.27
C SER A 29 2.49 5.32 -3.07
N ARG A 30 2.13 4.38 -2.21
CA ARG A 30 2.91 3.98 -1.04
C ARG A 30 3.01 2.46 -0.96
N ALA A 31 4.00 1.98 -0.21
CA ALA A 31 4.23 0.58 0.09
C ALA A 31 4.18 -0.37 -1.12
N SER A 32 4.60 0.10 -2.30
CA SER A 32 4.40 -0.63 -3.56
C SER A 32 5.70 -1.34 -3.94
N PRO A 33 5.79 -2.68 -3.84
CA PRO A 33 6.96 -3.38 -4.33
C PRO A 33 7.03 -3.30 -5.86
N ALA A 34 8.25 -3.25 -6.37
CA ALA A 34 8.50 -3.20 -7.80
C ALA A 34 9.68 -4.09 -8.17
N LEU A 35 9.53 -4.84 -9.26
CA LEU A 35 10.64 -5.53 -9.93
C LEU A 35 10.96 -4.82 -11.24
N MET A 36 12.23 -4.86 -11.64
CA MET A 36 12.71 -4.22 -12.86
C MET A 36 13.73 -5.12 -13.55
N ALA A 37 13.71 -5.17 -14.88
CA ALA A 37 14.77 -5.75 -15.68
C ALA A 37 15.00 -4.91 -16.94
N ALA A 38 16.27 -4.75 -17.31
CA ALA A 38 16.64 -4.07 -18.54
C ALA A 38 17.46 -4.97 -19.47
N PHE A 39 17.09 -4.96 -20.74
CA PHE A 39 17.66 -5.77 -21.81
C PHE A 39 18.16 -4.85 -22.93
N THR A 40 19.23 -5.24 -23.60
CA THR A 40 19.62 -4.56 -24.84
C THR A 40 18.72 -5.01 -25.99
N ILE A 41 18.38 -4.08 -26.86
CA ILE A 41 17.60 -4.29 -28.09
C ILE A 41 18.30 -3.65 -29.29
N ASP A 42 17.83 -3.85 -30.51
CA ASP A 42 18.27 -3.10 -31.69
C ASP A 42 17.66 -1.69 -31.67
N ALA A 43 18.51 -0.65 -31.63
CA ALA A 43 18.06 0.73 -31.56
C ALA A 43 17.35 1.21 -32.83
N SER A 44 17.70 0.68 -34.01
CA SER A 44 17.07 1.06 -35.26
C SER A 44 15.67 0.45 -35.39
N LYS A 45 15.49 -0.79 -34.96
CA LYS A 45 14.15 -1.40 -34.85
C LYS A 45 13.30 -0.74 -33.77
N ALA A 46 13.92 -0.36 -32.65
CA ALA A 46 13.24 0.41 -31.60
C ALA A 46 12.74 1.76 -32.11
N ALA A 47 13.50 2.45 -32.96
CA ALA A 47 13.09 3.72 -33.55
C ALA A 47 11.81 3.58 -34.39
N ALA A 48 11.62 2.44 -35.07
CA ALA A 48 10.41 2.18 -35.86
C ALA A 48 9.13 2.02 -35.02
N LEU A 49 9.25 1.75 -33.71
CA LEU A 49 8.12 1.70 -32.79
C LEU A 49 7.82 3.05 -32.11
N MET A 50 8.70 4.05 -32.28
CA MET A 50 8.53 5.37 -31.67
C MET A 50 7.75 6.30 -32.61
N PRO A 51 6.84 7.12 -32.07
CA PRO A 51 5.95 7.92 -32.89
C PRO A 51 6.55 9.29 -33.21
N GLY A 52 6.03 9.88 -34.29
CA GLY A 52 6.44 11.19 -34.75
C GLY A 52 7.93 11.27 -35.08
N HIS A 53 8.52 12.45 -34.93
CA HIS A 53 9.91 12.72 -35.30
C HIS A 53 10.78 13.23 -34.14
N GLU A 54 10.22 13.32 -32.92
CA GLU A 54 10.90 13.93 -31.77
C GLU A 54 11.31 12.94 -30.67
N VAL A 55 10.77 11.72 -30.70
CA VAL A 55 11.10 10.67 -29.73
C VAL A 55 12.09 9.72 -30.37
N HIS A 56 13.26 9.57 -29.77
CA HIS A 56 14.33 8.76 -30.30
C HIS A 56 14.82 7.75 -29.26
N PRO A 57 15.21 6.53 -29.67
CA PRO A 57 15.71 5.55 -28.72
C PRO A 57 17.02 6.02 -28.11
N LEU A 58 17.18 5.80 -26.81
CA LEU A 58 18.46 5.94 -26.15
C LEU A 58 19.44 4.96 -26.78
N ARG A 59 20.49 5.47 -27.41
CA ARG A 59 21.52 4.65 -28.04
C ARG A 59 22.66 4.37 -27.06
N LEU A 60 23.00 3.10 -26.92
CA LEU A 60 24.28 2.61 -26.43
C LEU A 60 25.21 2.35 -27.62
N TRP A 61 26.46 1.97 -27.36
CA TRP A 61 27.40 1.59 -28.41
C TRP A 61 26.89 0.40 -29.25
N GLY A 62 27.18 0.43 -30.55
CA GLY A 62 26.90 -0.68 -31.48
C GLY A 62 25.43 -0.87 -31.85
N ASN A 63 24.69 0.21 -32.12
CA ASN A 63 23.26 0.20 -32.47
C ASN A 63 22.37 -0.49 -31.42
N LYS A 64 22.76 -0.42 -30.14
CA LYS A 64 21.97 -1.01 -29.05
C LYS A 64 21.06 0.02 -28.40
N GLY A 65 19.80 -0.34 -28.20
CA GLY A 65 18.83 0.37 -27.38
C GLY A 65 18.63 -0.33 -26.04
N VAL A 66 17.72 0.20 -25.22
CA VAL A 66 17.36 -0.38 -23.92
C VAL A 66 15.86 -0.61 -23.85
N LEU A 67 15.46 -1.86 -23.67
CA LEU A 67 14.12 -2.24 -23.22
C LEU A 67 14.12 -2.32 -21.70
N LEU A 68 13.16 -1.66 -21.05
CA LEU A 68 12.92 -1.72 -19.62
C LEU A 68 11.56 -2.37 -19.38
N VAL A 69 11.56 -3.45 -18.60
CA VAL A 69 10.35 -4.08 -18.07
C VAL A 69 10.30 -3.80 -16.59
N THR A 70 9.27 -3.10 -16.14
CA THR A 70 9.01 -2.81 -14.73
C THR A 70 7.64 -3.35 -14.36
N VAL A 71 7.52 -4.05 -13.25
CA VAL A 71 6.21 -4.45 -12.72
C VAL A 71 6.09 -3.92 -11.30
N ILE A 72 4.99 -3.25 -11.01
CA ILE A 72 4.69 -2.64 -9.72
C ILE A 72 3.40 -3.24 -9.19
N ASP A 73 3.44 -3.68 -7.94
CA ASP A 73 2.27 -4.06 -7.15
C ASP A 73 1.87 -2.84 -6.32
N TYR A 74 0.98 -2.01 -6.85
CA TYR A 74 0.46 -0.83 -6.17
C TYR A 74 -0.51 -1.25 -5.07
N ARG A 75 -0.13 -1.03 -3.81
CA ARG A 75 -0.92 -1.46 -2.64
C ARG A 75 -1.76 -0.36 -2.03
N ASP A 76 -1.31 0.88 -2.18
CA ASP A 76 -1.94 2.07 -1.61
C ASP A 76 -1.78 3.21 -2.63
N THR A 77 -2.89 3.60 -3.24
CA THR A 77 -3.03 4.72 -4.19
C THR A 77 -4.41 5.33 -4.07
N ASP A 78 -4.61 6.52 -4.66
CA ASP A 78 -5.90 7.20 -4.70
C ASP A 78 -7.01 6.40 -5.43
N ILE A 79 -6.62 5.46 -6.30
CA ILE A 79 -7.53 4.64 -7.11
C ILE A 79 -7.63 3.19 -6.63
N GLY A 80 -7.19 2.92 -5.41
CA GLY A 80 -7.14 1.58 -4.84
C GLY A 80 -5.91 0.77 -5.30
N PRO A 81 -5.81 -0.50 -4.87
CA PRO A 81 -4.68 -1.36 -5.22
C PRO A 81 -4.82 -1.93 -6.63
N TYR A 82 -3.71 -2.03 -7.35
CA TYR A 82 -3.65 -2.64 -8.68
C TYR A 82 -2.21 -3.09 -9.01
N ILE A 83 -2.07 -3.99 -9.98
CA ILE A 83 -0.77 -4.33 -10.56
C ILE A 83 -0.63 -3.59 -11.87
N GLU A 84 0.57 -3.10 -12.16
CA GLU A 84 0.93 -2.46 -13.41
C GLU A 84 2.21 -3.06 -13.99
N PHE A 85 2.15 -3.45 -15.26
CA PHE A 85 3.33 -3.65 -16.09
C PHE A 85 3.66 -2.38 -16.83
N SER A 86 4.93 -2.06 -16.92
CA SER A 86 5.48 -1.08 -17.84
C SER A 86 6.52 -1.74 -18.72
N VAL A 87 6.18 -1.87 -20.01
CA VAL A 87 7.09 -2.32 -21.06
C VAL A 87 7.44 -1.09 -21.89
N ALA A 88 8.66 -0.59 -21.70
CA ALA A 88 9.06 0.69 -22.23
C ALA A 88 10.45 0.64 -22.87
N ILE A 89 10.68 1.50 -23.86
CA ILE A 89 11.98 1.68 -24.48
C ILE A 89 12.58 2.97 -23.95
N ALA A 90 13.81 2.92 -23.42
CA ALA A 90 14.49 4.14 -22.99
C ALA A 90 14.67 5.08 -24.19
N CYS A 91 14.34 6.36 -24.02
CA CYS A 91 14.30 7.32 -25.11
C CYS A 91 14.83 8.69 -24.70
N THR A 92 15.14 9.50 -25.70
CA THR A 92 15.40 10.93 -25.61
C THR A 92 14.31 11.67 -26.36
N HIS A 93 14.10 12.93 -25.99
CA HIS A 93 13.19 13.83 -26.69
C HIS A 93 13.93 15.05 -27.21
N GLY A 94 13.74 15.36 -28.49
CA GLY A 94 14.36 16.49 -29.18
C GLY A 94 14.28 16.33 -30.70
N PRO A 95 14.73 17.34 -31.48
CA PRO A 95 14.57 17.35 -32.93
C PRO A 95 15.47 16.35 -33.68
N LYS A 96 16.46 15.76 -33.00
CA LYS A 96 17.43 14.83 -33.58
C LYS A 96 17.82 13.75 -32.56
N PRO A 97 18.19 12.54 -33.03
CA PRO A 97 18.71 11.50 -32.16
C PRO A 97 19.96 11.97 -31.42
N ALA A 98 20.02 11.72 -30.11
CA ALA A 98 21.20 12.02 -29.31
C ALA A 98 22.36 11.05 -29.63
N LEU A 99 23.59 11.52 -29.39
CA LEU A 99 24.80 10.70 -29.52
C LEU A 99 24.77 9.53 -28.51
N PRO A 100 25.37 8.37 -28.84
CA PRO A 100 25.39 7.21 -27.94
C PRO A 100 25.96 7.54 -26.55
N LEU A 101 25.34 7.02 -25.50
CA LEU A 101 25.63 7.24 -24.07
C LEU A 101 25.55 8.69 -23.58
N TRP A 102 25.62 9.70 -24.45
CA TRP A 102 25.66 11.11 -24.08
C TRP A 102 24.48 11.55 -23.20
N PRO A 103 23.22 11.11 -23.45
CA PRO A 103 22.10 11.41 -22.59
C PRO A 103 22.24 10.90 -21.16
N LEU A 104 23.03 9.85 -20.91
CA LEU A 104 23.25 9.33 -19.56
C LEU A 104 24.07 10.29 -18.69
N LEU A 105 24.94 11.09 -19.32
CA LEU A 105 25.78 12.10 -18.67
C LEU A 105 25.05 13.45 -18.55
N PHE A 106 24.24 13.81 -19.55
CA PHE A 106 23.55 15.12 -19.63
C PHE A 106 22.02 14.98 -19.69
N GLN A 107 21.46 14.20 -18.76
CA GLN A 107 20.05 13.76 -18.76
C GLN A 107 19.03 14.90 -18.95
N LYS A 108 19.28 16.06 -18.31
CA LYS A 108 18.37 17.22 -18.36
C LYS A 108 18.29 17.87 -19.75
N ASN A 109 19.34 17.76 -20.56
CA ASN A 109 19.44 18.48 -21.84
C ASN A 109 18.87 17.66 -23.01
N HIS A 110 18.57 16.38 -22.80
CA HIS A 110 18.17 15.45 -23.86
C HIS A 110 16.77 14.84 -23.66
N GLY A 111 15.99 15.38 -22.72
CA GLY A 111 14.65 14.84 -22.44
C GLY A 111 14.66 13.34 -22.16
N LEU A 112 15.67 12.86 -21.41
CA LEU A 112 15.83 11.42 -21.16
C LEU A 112 14.62 10.88 -20.38
N GLY A 113 14.03 9.82 -20.88
CA GLY A 113 12.86 9.17 -20.31
C GLY A 113 12.66 7.77 -20.87
N GLN A 114 11.41 7.32 -20.86
CA GLN A 114 10.99 6.07 -21.45
C GLN A 114 9.75 6.28 -22.33
N TYR A 115 9.75 5.71 -23.52
CA TYR A 115 8.57 5.60 -24.37
C TYR A 115 7.83 4.32 -24.00
N VAL A 116 6.61 4.46 -23.49
CA VAL A 116 5.82 3.33 -23.00
C VAL A 116 5.14 2.65 -24.19
N VAL A 117 5.52 1.40 -24.46
CA VAL A 117 5.01 0.63 -25.60
C VAL A 117 3.74 -0.14 -25.21
N ASP A 118 3.73 -0.74 -24.02
CA ASP A 118 2.56 -1.46 -23.48
C ASP A 118 2.49 -1.28 -21.95
N LEU A 119 1.28 -1.09 -21.43
CA LEU A 119 1.06 -0.78 -20.00
C LEU A 119 -0.15 -1.53 -19.38
N PRO A 120 -0.16 -2.87 -19.31
CA PRO A 120 -1.29 -3.60 -18.75
C PRO A 120 -1.49 -3.35 -17.24
N VAL A 121 -2.74 -3.20 -16.83
CA VAL A 121 -3.15 -2.97 -15.42
C VAL A 121 -4.30 -3.88 -14.98
N SER A 122 -4.40 -4.16 -13.68
CA SER A 122 -5.40 -5.13 -13.18
C SER A 122 -6.81 -4.55 -13.00
N THR A 123 -6.95 -3.23 -12.97
CA THR A 123 -8.23 -2.53 -12.70
C THR A 123 -8.64 -1.60 -13.82
N GLU A 124 -9.95 -1.48 -14.03
CA GLU A 124 -10.54 -0.61 -15.04
C GLU A 124 -10.30 0.87 -14.72
N ILE A 125 -10.44 1.28 -13.45
CA ILE A 125 -10.21 2.68 -13.03
C ILE A 125 -8.79 3.16 -13.36
N SER A 126 -7.79 2.26 -13.30
CA SER A 126 -6.41 2.58 -13.68
C SER A 126 -6.29 2.82 -15.17
N VAL A 127 -7.02 2.07 -16.01
CA VAL A 127 -7.11 2.33 -17.46
C VAL A 127 -7.73 3.69 -17.71
N LYS A 128 -8.90 3.96 -17.12
CA LYS A 128 -9.62 5.22 -17.28
C LYS A 128 -8.74 6.42 -16.92
N GLY A 129 -8.15 6.42 -15.72
CA GLY A 129 -7.29 7.50 -15.27
C GLY A 129 -5.98 7.61 -16.06
N GLY A 130 -5.20 6.53 -16.17
CA GLY A 130 -3.87 6.59 -16.79
C GLY A 130 -3.91 6.89 -18.29
N LYS A 131 -4.88 6.32 -19.02
CA LYS A 131 -5.05 6.58 -20.45
C LYS A 131 -5.81 7.86 -20.73
N GLY A 132 -6.93 8.08 -20.05
CA GLY A 132 -7.80 9.24 -20.29
C GLY A 132 -7.14 10.57 -19.93
N ILE A 133 -6.29 10.59 -18.89
CA ILE A 133 -5.67 11.83 -18.38
C ILE A 133 -4.24 11.98 -18.89
N TRP A 134 -3.38 10.97 -18.73
CA TRP A 134 -1.95 11.04 -19.09
C TRP A 134 -1.59 10.42 -20.44
N GLY A 135 -2.57 9.87 -21.17
CA GLY A 135 -2.33 9.21 -22.46
C GLY A 135 -1.49 7.95 -22.38
N MET A 136 -1.32 7.37 -21.19
CA MET A 136 -0.58 6.13 -21.03
C MET A 136 -1.33 4.99 -21.71
N PRO A 137 -0.67 4.07 -22.45
CA PRO A 137 -1.34 3.04 -23.23
C PRO A 137 -1.86 1.89 -22.35
N LYS A 138 -2.60 2.24 -21.29
CA LYS A 138 -3.18 1.30 -20.34
C LYS A 138 -4.28 0.50 -20.97
N HIS A 139 -4.34 -0.77 -20.60
CA HIS A 139 -5.44 -1.66 -20.88
C HIS A 139 -5.56 -2.68 -19.76
N GLN A 140 -6.79 -3.16 -19.51
CA GLN A 140 -7.02 -4.12 -18.44
C GLN A 140 -6.60 -5.52 -18.88
N ALA A 141 -5.88 -6.24 -18.01
CA ALA A 141 -5.39 -7.60 -18.27
C ALA A 141 -5.40 -8.47 -17.00
N ASN A 142 -5.35 -9.79 -17.19
CA ASN A 142 -5.18 -10.75 -16.09
C ASN A 142 -3.72 -10.70 -15.64
N LEU A 143 -3.48 -10.35 -14.37
CA LEU A 143 -2.14 -10.00 -13.87
C LEU A 143 -1.85 -10.66 -12.52
N ASP A 144 -0.57 -10.94 -12.24
CA ASP A 144 -0.13 -11.28 -10.89
C ASP A 144 1.25 -10.70 -10.55
N PHE A 145 1.59 -10.68 -9.26
CA PHE A 145 2.92 -10.32 -8.78
C PHE A 145 3.29 -11.27 -7.66
N ARG A 146 4.27 -12.16 -7.90
CA ARG A 146 4.65 -13.23 -6.97
C ARG A 146 6.05 -12.99 -6.44
N ILE A 147 6.17 -13.02 -5.11
CA ILE A 147 7.45 -13.05 -4.39
C ILE A 147 7.56 -14.43 -3.75
N SER A 148 8.47 -15.28 -4.24
CA SER A 148 8.67 -16.63 -3.72
C SER A 148 10.15 -16.91 -3.46
N GLY A 149 10.54 -17.03 -2.19
CA GLY A 149 11.93 -17.30 -1.81
C GLY A 149 12.94 -16.36 -2.47
N GLN A 150 13.75 -16.91 -3.38
CA GLN A 150 14.78 -16.20 -4.13
C GLN A 150 14.32 -15.67 -5.50
N THR A 151 13.04 -15.78 -5.84
CA THR A 151 12.53 -15.42 -7.17
C THR A 151 11.38 -14.42 -7.08
N LEU A 152 11.37 -13.46 -8.01
CA LEU A 152 10.30 -12.50 -8.22
C LEU A 152 9.74 -12.76 -9.62
N SER A 153 8.44 -12.99 -9.74
CA SER A 153 7.83 -13.22 -11.05
C SER A 153 6.52 -12.49 -11.20
N SER A 154 6.17 -12.23 -12.45
CA SER A 154 4.91 -11.64 -12.82
C SER A 154 4.54 -12.07 -14.22
N GLN A 155 3.26 -12.31 -14.47
CA GLN A 155 2.73 -12.60 -15.79
C GLN A 155 1.52 -11.71 -16.06
N TYR A 156 1.32 -11.39 -17.34
CA TYR A 156 0.02 -10.92 -17.80
C TYR A 156 -0.47 -11.71 -19.01
N ASP A 157 -1.76 -12.04 -18.94
CA ASP A 157 -2.51 -12.66 -20.02
C ASP A 157 -3.55 -11.68 -20.54
N LYS A 158 -3.80 -11.74 -21.84
CA LYS A 158 -4.84 -10.96 -22.49
C LYS A 158 -5.58 -11.86 -23.46
N ASP A 159 -6.91 -11.80 -23.41
CA ASP A 159 -7.81 -12.57 -24.27
C ASP A 159 -7.50 -14.08 -24.25
N GLY A 160 -7.23 -14.61 -23.04
CA GLY A 160 -6.89 -16.02 -22.79
C GLY A 160 -5.51 -16.45 -23.27
N LYS A 161 -4.69 -15.54 -23.83
CA LYS A 161 -3.35 -15.84 -24.35
C LYS A 161 -2.28 -15.25 -23.44
N LEU A 162 -1.18 -15.99 -23.29
CA LEU A 162 0.04 -15.44 -22.70
C LEU A 162 0.50 -14.25 -23.55
N ALA A 163 0.70 -13.10 -22.90
CA ALA A 163 1.29 -11.95 -23.55
C ALA A 163 2.73 -11.75 -23.08
N LEU A 164 2.97 -11.59 -21.77
CA LEU A 164 4.32 -11.45 -21.24
C LEU A 164 4.44 -12.11 -19.87
N ARG A 165 5.55 -12.82 -19.66
CA ARG A 165 5.99 -13.27 -18.34
C ARG A 165 7.41 -12.80 -18.10
N ILE A 166 7.66 -12.29 -16.90
CA ILE A 166 8.99 -11.96 -16.43
C ILE A 166 9.27 -12.64 -15.09
N GLU A 167 10.47 -13.18 -14.97
CA GLU A 167 10.98 -13.79 -13.76
C GLU A 167 12.40 -13.28 -13.52
N ILE A 168 12.72 -12.84 -12.31
CA ILE A 168 14.07 -12.38 -11.94
C ILE A 168 14.50 -13.05 -10.64
N ASP A 169 15.81 -13.30 -10.52
CA ASP A 169 16.39 -13.64 -9.23
C ASP A 169 16.32 -12.42 -8.31
N ARG A 170 15.85 -12.62 -7.08
CA ARG A 170 15.78 -11.58 -6.06
C ARG A 170 17.19 -10.99 -5.87
N PRO A 171 17.40 -9.72 -6.24
CA PRO A 171 18.62 -9.02 -5.87
C PRO A 171 18.60 -8.91 -4.35
N GLY A 172 19.72 -9.21 -3.67
CA GLY A 172 19.79 -9.53 -2.23
C GLY A 172 19.11 -8.56 -1.24
N LYS A 173 19.84 -8.03 -0.27
CA LYS A 173 19.22 -7.10 0.70
C LYS A 173 19.07 -5.72 0.08
N ALA A 174 17.86 -5.16 0.07
CA ALA A 174 17.63 -3.78 -0.35
C ALA A 174 18.15 -2.80 0.72
N TRP A 175 19.27 -2.17 0.43
CA TRP A 175 19.95 -1.25 1.36
C TRP A 175 20.14 0.14 0.76
N LEU A 176 20.29 0.25 -0.56
CA LEU A 176 20.64 1.51 -1.21
C LEU A 176 19.42 2.42 -1.28
N PRO A 177 19.43 3.63 -0.67
CA PRO A 177 18.36 4.58 -0.85
C PRO A 177 18.36 5.10 -2.30
N LEU A 178 17.28 4.82 -3.03
CA LEU A 178 17.06 5.31 -4.38
C LEU A 178 16.02 6.43 -4.36
N ARG A 179 16.34 7.54 -5.03
CA ARG A 179 15.40 8.60 -5.38
C ARG A 179 15.60 8.93 -6.85
N ALA A 180 14.58 8.70 -7.65
CA ALA A 180 14.65 8.90 -9.09
C ALA A 180 13.42 9.65 -9.57
N ARG A 181 13.59 10.43 -10.64
CA ARG A 181 12.52 11.09 -11.37
C ARG A 181 12.73 10.75 -12.84
N GLY A 182 11.69 10.23 -13.49
CA GLY A 182 11.71 9.85 -14.89
C GLY A 182 10.59 10.53 -15.66
N ALA A 183 10.79 10.69 -16.98
CA ALA A 183 9.76 11.11 -17.90
C ALA A 183 9.17 9.88 -18.62
N ASN A 184 7.85 9.83 -18.72
CA ASN A 184 7.13 8.87 -19.54
C ASN A 184 6.62 9.61 -20.78
N TYR A 185 6.98 9.10 -21.95
CA TYR A 185 6.46 9.54 -23.24
C TYR A 185 5.44 8.51 -23.72
N CYS A 186 4.24 8.97 -24.05
CA CYS A 186 3.15 8.12 -24.51
C CYS A 186 2.46 8.76 -25.72
N GLN A 187 1.80 7.95 -26.54
CA GLN A 187 0.95 8.43 -27.63
C GLN A 187 -0.51 8.16 -27.29
N PHE A 188 -1.35 9.17 -27.49
CA PHE A 188 -2.80 9.01 -27.44
C PHE A 188 -3.48 10.08 -28.30
N ARG A 189 -4.51 9.73 -29.08
CA ARG A 189 -5.28 10.68 -29.91
C ARG A 189 -4.44 11.47 -30.92
N GLY A 190 -3.37 10.86 -31.45
CA GLY A 190 -2.44 11.56 -32.35
C GLY A 190 -1.58 12.63 -31.67
N MET A 191 -1.54 12.65 -30.33
CA MET A 191 -0.71 13.55 -29.53
C MET A 191 0.40 12.78 -28.83
N LEU A 192 1.54 13.44 -28.67
CA LEU A 192 2.61 13.03 -27.78
C LEU A 192 2.30 13.60 -26.40
N MET A 193 2.33 12.74 -25.38
CA MET A 193 2.06 13.11 -24.00
C MET A 193 3.29 12.79 -23.15
N LYS A 194 3.65 13.73 -22.27
CA LYS A 194 4.80 13.63 -21.38
C LYS A 194 4.36 13.84 -19.95
N SER A 195 4.55 12.81 -19.13
CA SER A 195 4.30 12.86 -17.68
C SER A 195 5.59 12.61 -16.90
N LEU A 196 5.66 13.15 -15.69
CA LEU A 196 6.81 12.98 -14.81
C LEU A 196 6.41 12.10 -13.62
N ILE A 197 7.23 11.09 -13.35
CA ILE A 197 7.06 10.22 -12.20
C ILE A 197 8.29 10.31 -11.32
N SER A 198 8.07 10.53 -10.03
CA SER A 198 9.11 10.44 -9.01
C SER A 198 8.90 9.19 -8.18
N PHE A 199 9.96 8.50 -7.81
CA PHE A 199 9.88 7.40 -6.87
C PHE A 199 11.04 7.39 -5.88
N ARG A 200 10.76 6.88 -4.68
CA ARG A 200 11.72 6.70 -3.59
C ARG A 200 11.54 5.34 -2.94
N GLY A 201 12.64 4.72 -2.53
CA GLY A 201 12.60 3.45 -1.82
C GLY A 201 13.99 2.90 -1.53
N LYS A 202 14.04 1.76 -0.84
CA LYS A 202 15.27 0.98 -0.72
C LYS A 202 15.36 0.05 -1.90
N PHE A 203 16.50 0.06 -2.56
CA PHE A 203 16.73 -0.61 -3.83
C PHE A 203 17.79 -1.71 -3.68
N ALA A 204 17.54 -2.86 -4.27
CA ALA A 204 18.51 -3.92 -4.49
C ALA A 204 18.67 -4.13 -6.00
N PHE A 205 19.90 -4.35 -6.48
CA PHE A 205 20.12 -4.56 -7.91
C PHE A 205 21.30 -5.48 -8.21
N ARG A 206 21.33 -5.98 -9.44
CA ARG A 206 22.47 -6.67 -10.05
C ARG A 206 22.73 -6.09 -11.45
N LEU A 207 24.00 -6.04 -11.84
CA LEU A 207 24.46 -5.52 -13.12
C LEU A 207 25.27 -6.56 -13.89
N GLY A 208 25.32 -6.40 -15.21
CA GLY A 208 26.12 -7.21 -16.12
C GLY A 208 25.82 -8.70 -15.97
N ARG A 209 26.87 -9.54 -15.90
CA ARG A 209 26.73 -11.00 -15.83
C ARG A 209 25.99 -11.50 -14.58
N LYS A 210 25.91 -10.70 -13.51
CA LYS A 210 25.19 -11.04 -12.27
C LYS A 210 23.68 -10.81 -12.38
N ALA A 211 23.23 -10.00 -13.34
CA ALA A 211 21.81 -9.81 -13.61
C ALA A 211 21.22 -11.10 -14.19
N SER A 212 20.04 -11.49 -13.71
CA SER A 212 19.39 -12.74 -14.05
C SER A 212 17.89 -12.51 -14.16
N ALA A 213 17.38 -12.68 -15.38
CA ALA A 213 15.97 -12.56 -15.70
C ALA A 213 15.61 -13.48 -16.86
N GLN A 214 14.44 -14.10 -16.79
CA GLN A 214 13.80 -14.79 -17.88
C GLN A 214 12.60 -13.95 -18.35
N LEU A 215 12.66 -13.47 -19.58
CA LEU A 215 11.56 -12.76 -20.24
C LEU A 215 10.96 -13.67 -21.31
N THR A 216 9.67 -13.94 -21.21
CA THR A 216 8.91 -14.74 -22.17
C THR A 216 7.84 -13.87 -22.81
N LEU A 217 7.85 -13.76 -24.15
CA LEU A 217 6.81 -13.10 -24.93
C LEU A 217 5.93 -14.15 -25.60
N GLY A 218 4.63 -14.11 -25.35
CA GLY A 218 3.67 -15.01 -25.96
C GLY A 218 3.16 -14.54 -27.32
N ASP A 219 2.00 -15.07 -27.75
CA ASP A 219 1.49 -14.91 -29.11
C ASP A 219 0.36 -13.89 -29.25
N HIS A 220 0.08 -13.15 -28.17
CA HIS A 220 -0.90 -12.07 -28.23
C HIS A 220 -0.45 -10.95 -29.20
N PRO A 221 -1.33 -10.42 -30.08
CA PRO A 221 -0.97 -9.39 -31.07
C PRO A 221 -0.24 -8.16 -30.49
N ARG A 222 -0.64 -7.70 -29.29
CA ARG A 222 -0.01 -6.54 -28.61
C ARG A 222 1.50 -6.68 -28.38
N VAL A 223 1.99 -7.89 -28.15
CA VAL A 223 3.42 -8.10 -27.85
C VAL A 223 4.25 -8.47 -29.08
N GLN A 224 3.63 -8.68 -30.25
CA GLN A 224 4.36 -9.06 -31.47
C GLN A 224 5.37 -8.00 -31.93
N PRO A 225 5.09 -6.67 -31.85
CA PRO A 225 6.09 -5.67 -32.17
C PRO A 225 7.36 -5.81 -31.33
N LEU A 226 7.25 -6.22 -30.06
CA LEU A 226 8.40 -6.42 -29.17
C LEU A 226 9.31 -7.57 -29.61
N LYS A 227 8.75 -8.64 -30.22
CA LYS A 227 9.54 -9.76 -30.73
C LYS A 227 10.50 -9.34 -31.85
N THR A 228 10.20 -8.25 -32.57
CA THR A 228 11.05 -7.76 -33.66
C THR A 228 12.33 -7.09 -33.17
N LEU A 229 12.36 -6.63 -31.91
CA LEU A 229 13.40 -5.76 -31.35
C LEU A 229 14.76 -6.43 -31.14
N GLY A 230 14.89 -7.75 -31.34
CA GLY A 230 16.15 -8.46 -31.09
C GLY A 230 16.58 -8.38 -29.62
N ILE A 231 15.62 -8.61 -28.71
CA ILE A 231 15.86 -8.54 -27.26
C ILE A 231 16.93 -9.57 -26.87
N ALA A 232 17.99 -9.10 -26.21
CA ALA A 232 19.03 -9.99 -25.71
C ALA A 232 18.45 -11.01 -24.72
N SER A 233 18.90 -12.27 -24.81
CA SER A 233 18.43 -13.36 -23.94
C SER A 233 18.81 -13.16 -22.47
N ARG A 234 19.80 -12.31 -22.18
CA ARG A 234 20.24 -11.97 -20.81
C ARG A 234 20.02 -10.49 -20.53
N PRO A 235 19.49 -10.12 -19.35
CA PRO A 235 19.45 -8.73 -18.94
C PRO A 235 20.86 -8.22 -18.63
N PHE A 236 21.07 -6.91 -18.74
CA PHE A 236 22.26 -6.25 -18.21
C PHE A 236 22.01 -5.60 -16.84
N PHE A 237 20.74 -5.52 -16.42
CA PHE A 237 20.32 -4.97 -15.14
C PHE A 237 19.05 -5.67 -14.64
N THR A 238 19.01 -5.96 -13.35
CA THR A 238 17.80 -6.39 -12.62
C THR A 238 17.73 -5.66 -11.30
N GLY A 239 16.53 -5.25 -10.92
CA GLY A 239 16.28 -4.43 -9.74
C GLY A 239 15.04 -4.88 -8.97
N PHE A 240 15.05 -4.65 -7.66
CA PHE A 240 13.91 -4.89 -6.79
C PHE A 240 13.82 -3.80 -5.74
N LEU A 241 12.63 -3.22 -5.61
CA LEU A 241 12.25 -2.35 -4.50
C LEU A 241 11.22 -3.14 -3.68
N PRO A 242 11.55 -3.58 -2.45
CA PRO A 242 10.58 -4.27 -1.59
C PRO A 242 9.41 -3.36 -1.16
N SER A 243 9.64 -2.05 -1.19
CA SER A 243 8.66 -1.02 -0.91
C SER A 243 9.13 0.27 -1.56
N ALA A 244 8.30 0.83 -2.44
CA ALA A 244 8.51 2.12 -3.06
C ALA A 244 7.33 3.06 -2.74
N SER A 245 7.63 4.36 -2.68
CA SER A 245 6.61 5.41 -2.77
C SER A 245 6.83 6.16 -4.08
N GLY A 246 5.76 6.32 -4.85
CA GLY A 246 5.75 7.07 -6.09
C GLY A 246 4.88 8.32 -6.00
N GLU A 247 5.20 9.31 -6.83
CA GLU A 247 4.41 10.52 -7.04
C GLU A 247 4.30 10.72 -8.56
N LEU A 248 3.06 10.67 -9.08
CA LEU A 248 2.76 10.99 -10.47
C LEU A 248 2.39 12.47 -10.56
N ASP A 249 3.12 13.22 -11.38
CA ASP A 249 2.90 14.65 -11.53
C ASP A 249 1.52 14.87 -12.20
N ASP A 250 0.60 15.56 -11.51
CA ASP A 250 -0.72 15.94 -12.03
C ASP A 250 -0.62 16.99 -13.15
N HIS A 251 0.55 17.62 -13.31
CA HIS A 251 0.87 18.43 -14.48
C HIS A 251 1.61 17.59 -15.52
N PHE A 252 1.03 17.49 -16.71
CA PHE A 252 1.60 16.82 -17.86
C PHE A 252 1.60 17.76 -19.08
N GLU A 253 2.45 17.46 -20.04
CA GLU A 253 2.56 18.21 -21.28
C GLU A 253 1.97 17.36 -22.43
N CYS A 254 1.28 17.98 -23.39
CA CYS A 254 0.82 17.29 -24.60
C CYS A 254 0.86 18.20 -25.82
N TRP A 255 1.23 17.64 -26.98
CA TRP A 255 1.30 18.34 -28.26
C TRP A 255 1.16 17.36 -29.43
N PHE A 256 0.99 17.87 -30.65
CA PHE A 256 0.72 17.05 -31.84
C PHE A 256 1.91 16.18 -32.22
N LEU A 257 1.65 14.90 -32.51
CA LEU A 257 2.58 14.09 -33.28
C LEU A 257 2.58 14.57 -34.73
N SER A 258 3.76 14.65 -35.33
CA SER A 258 3.93 15.10 -36.71
C SER A 258 4.72 14.08 -37.51
N TYR A 259 4.28 13.94 -38.76
CA TYR A 259 4.74 12.93 -39.71
C TYR A 259 4.94 13.60 -41.08
N PRO A 260 5.82 13.07 -41.93
CA PRO A 260 6.02 13.61 -43.28
C PRO A 260 4.81 13.42 -44.20
N ALA A 261 3.92 12.48 -43.88
CA ALA A 261 2.65 12.26 -44.58
C ALA A 261 1.55 11.93 -43.55
N LEU A 262 0.29 12.08 -43.94
CA LEU A 262 -0.85 11.76 -43.07
C LEU A 262 -0.79 10.27 -42.64
N PRO A 263 -0.86 9.95 -41.34
CA PRO A 263 -0.88 8.57 -40.87
C PRO A 263 -2.06 7.78 -41.45
N ALA A 264 -1.85 6.48 -41.67
CA ALA A 264 -2.90 5.60 -42.14
C ALA A 264 -3.95 5.38 -41.05
N GLY A 265 -5.19 5.76 -41.35
CA GLY A 265 -6.36 5.52 -40.50
C GLY A 265 -6.45 6.39 -39.24
N PRO A 266 -7.62 6.38 -38.59
CA PRO A 266 -7.82 7.09 -37.35
C PRO A 266 -6.92 6.52 -36.25
N GLN A 267 -6.29 7.41 -35.49
CA GLN A 267 -5.57 7.03 -34.27
C GLN A 267 -6.58 6.74 -33.16
N GLU A 268 -6.22 5.85 -32.22
CA GLU A 268 -7.06 5.56 -31.06
C GLU A 268 -7.42 6.86 -30.31
N GLY A 269 -8.71 7.04 -30.06
CA GLY A 269 -9.28 8.25 -29.49
C GLY A 269 -9.94 8.08 -28.13
N LEU A 270 -10.75 9.08 -27.74
CA LEU A 270 -11.48 9.10 -26.47
C LEU A 270 -12.56 8.03 -26.36
N GLU A 271 -13.02 7.47 -27.48
CA GLU A 271 -13.93 6.34 -27.53
C GLU A 271 -13.38 5.13 -26.76
N SER A 272 -12.05 5.00 -26.65
CA SER A 272 -11.40 3.93 -25.90
C SER A 272 -11.41 4.11 -24.37
N VAL A 273 -11.88 5.25 -23.85
CA VAL A 273 -11.90 5.57 -22.40
C VAL A 273 -13.24 6.09 -21.89
N THR A 274 -14.03 6.75 -22.73
CA THR A 274 -15.30 7.41 -22.34
C THR A 274 -16.32 6.45 -21.76
N GLY A 275 -16.38 5.21 -22.26
CA GLY A 275 -17.28 4.17 -21.75
C GLY A 275 -16.80 3.43 -20.50
N LEU A 276 -15.56 3.66 -20.05
CA LEU A 276 -15.00 2.93 -18.90
C LEU A 276 -15.60 3.39 -17.57
N GLY A 277 -15.84 2.43 -16.69
CA GLY A 277 -16.26 2.65 -15.32
C GLY A 277 -15.11 3.00 -14.36
N LEU A 278 -15.45 3.03 -13.07
CA LEU A 278 -14.51 3.27 -11.96
C LEU A 278 -14.20 1.98 -11.18
N SER A 279 -14.36 0.81 -11.82
CA SER A 279 -14.20 -0.46 -11.13
C SER A 279 -12.77 -0.67 -10.66
N GLN A 280 -12.64 -0.98 -9.37
CA GLN A 280 -11.41 -1.47 -8.74
C GLN A 280 -11.34 -3.00 -8.72
N GLN A 281 -12.31 -3.69 -9.34
CA GLN A 281 -12.34 -5.15 -9.37
C GLN A 281 -11.20 -5.70 -10.25
N TRP A 282 -10.51 -6.69 -9.73
CA TRP A 282 -9.44 -7.37 -10.44
C TRP A 282 -10.01 -8.46 -11.33
N LEU A 283 -9.43 -8.63 -12.51
CA LEU A 283 -9.62 -9.85 -13.28
C LEU A 283 -8.99 -11.05 -12.57
N THR A 284 -9.38 -12.26 -12.96
CA THR A 284 -8.78 -13.48 -12.42
C THR A 284 -7.26 -13.51 -12.65
N PRO A 285 -6.48 -14.18 -11.79
CA PRO A 285 -5.05 -14.32 -12.03
C PRO A 285 -4.73 -15.02 -13.36
N PRO A 286 -3.60 -14.68 -14.00
CA PRO A 286 -3.18 -15.27 -15.27
C PRO A 286 -2.97 -16.79 -15.10
N SER A 287 -3.32 -17.52 -16.15
CA SER A 287 -3.31 -18.99 -16.21
C SER A 287 -2.71 -19.55 -17.51
N ALA A 288 -2.49 -18.71 -18.52
CA ALA A 288 -1.95 -19.14 -19.81
C ALA A 288 -0.50 -19.65 -19.67
N GLY A 289 -0.10 -20.52 -20.60
CA GLY A 289 1.24 -21.12 -20.60
C GLY A 289 1.49 -22.07 -19.44
N GLY A 290 0.44 -22.69 -18.89
CA GLY A 290 0.55 -23.64 -17.77
C GLY A 290 0.86 -22.98 -16.42
N ARG A 291 0.59 -21.67 -16.28
CA ARG A 291 0.81 -20.97 -15.01
C ARG A 291 -0.18 -21.49 -13.98
N GLN A 292 0.32 -22.27 -13.03
CA GLN A 292 -0.50 -22.73 -11.90
C GLN A 292 -0.97 -21.53 -11.10
N GLN A 293 -2.29 -21.46 -10.92
CA GLN A 293 -2.90 -20.58 -9.95
C GLN A 293 -2.54 -21.11 -8.54
N PRO A 294 -2.37 -20.23 -7.55
CA PRO A 294 -2.36 -20.68 -6.16
C PRO A 294 -3.64 -21.50 -5.91
N PRO A 295 -3.57 -22.59 -5.12
CA PRO A 295 -4.74 -23.45 -4.91
C PRO A 295 -5.92 -22.61 -4.41
N LEU A 296 -6.98 -22.59 -5.21
CA LEU A 296 -8.29 -22.14 -4.79
C LEU A 296 -8.76 -23.17 -3.76
N LEU A 297 -8.88 -22.78 -2.49
CA LEU A 297 -9.63 -23.57 -1.53
C LEU A 297 -11.04 -23.74 -2.11
N PRO A 298 -11.55 -24.97 -2.27
CA PRO A 298 -12.82 -25.20 -2.95
C PRO A 298 -13.93 -24.47 -2.20
N LEU A 299 -14.58 -23.54 -2.89
CA LEU A 299 -15.87 -22.99 -2.50
C LEU A 299 -16.89 -24.09 -2.69
N THR A 300 -17.29 -24.76 -1.61
CA THR A 300 -18.45 -25.65 -1.63
C THR A 300 -19.71 -24.78 -1.71
N PRO A 301 -20.57 -24.95 -2.72
CA PRO A 301 -21.82 -24.22 -2.81
C PRO A 301 -22.89 -25.01 -2.05
N GLU A 302 -23.29 -24.55 -0.87
CA GLU A 302 -24.62 -24.84 -0.34
C GLU A 302 -25.01 -23.74 0.65
N ILE A 303 -25.89 -22.86 0.19
CA ILE A 303 -26.63 -21.94 1.04
C ILE A 303 -27.76 -22.75 1.67
N PRO A 304 -27.82 -22.79 3.01
CA PRO A 304 -29.02 -22.30 3.67
C PRO A 304 -28.68 -21.10 4.54
N GLN A 305 -29.52 -20.07 4.43
CA GLN A 305 -29.50 -18.88 5.25
C GLN A 305 -29.43 -19.24 6.74
N MET A 306 -28.28 -19.01 7.38
CA MET A 306 -28.16 -18.85 8.82
C MET A 306 -27.14 -17.74 9.10
N THR A 307 -27.57 -16.82 9.96
CA THR A 307 -26.91 -15.60 10.44
C THR A 307 -25.39 -15.63 10.38
N THR A 308 -24.83 -14.65 9.65
CA THR A 308 -23.40 -14.33 9.58
C THR A 308 -22.74 -14.41 10.96
N SER A 309 -21.86 -15.39 11.16
CA SER A 309 -20.92 -15.39 12.27
C SER A 309 -19.92 -14.25 12.05
N SER A 310 -20.19 -13.15 12.75
CA SER A 310 -19.40 -11.93 12.74
C SER A 310 -17.94 -12.22 13.13
N SER A 311 -16.99 -11.56 12.48
CA SER A 311 -15.56 -11.67 12.80
C SER A 311 -15.26 -10.87 14.07
N GLY A 312 -15.60 -11.41 15.23
CA GLY A 312 -15.30 -10.76 16.52
C GLY A 312 -13.81 -10.78 16.86
N LEU A 313 -13.37 -9.78 17.63
CA LEU A 313 -11.99 -9.60 18.09
C LEU A 313 -11.98 -9.15 19.56
N ALA A 314 -11.05 -9.67 20.36
CA ALA A 314 -10.80 -9.20 21.71
C ALA A 314 -9.32 -8.87 21.92
N PHE A 315 -9.05 -7.82 22.68
CA PHE A 315 -7.69 -7.44 23.08
C PHE A 315 -7.68 -6.79 24.46
N ARG A 316 -6.51 -6.80 25.10
CA ARG A 316 -6.29 -6.14 26.38
C ARG A 316 -5.41 -4.92 26.19
N GLU A 317 -5.74 -3.85 26.90
CA GLU A 317 -5.01 -2.59 26.86
C GLU A 317 -4.80 -2.05 28.28
N THR A 318 -3.61 -1.53 28.53
CA THR A 318 -3.28 -0.79 29.75
C THR A 318 -2.83 0.61 29.35
N MET A 319 -3.48 1.66 29.87
CA MET A 319 -2.99 3.03 29.72
C MET A 319 -2.73 3.66 31.09
N SER A 320 -1.69 4.46 31.18
CA SER A 320 -1.34 5.19 32.38
C SER A 320 -0.82 6.58 32.04
N GLY A 321 -1.16 7.59 32.83
CA GLY A 321 -0.56 8.90 32.72
C GLY A 321 -1.15 9.92 33.68
N PRO A 322 -0.56 11.13 33.72
CA PRO A 322 -0.94 12.15 34.70
C PRO A 322 -2.36 12.66 34.50
N LEU A 323 -3.11 12.77 35.60
CA LEU A 323 -4.44 13.38 35.67
C LEU A 323 -4.56 14.23 36.95
N ALA A 324 -5.01 15.47 36.80
CA ALA A 324 -5.21 16.40 37.92
C ALA A 324 -6.70 16.68 38.13
N LEU A 325 -7.12 16.68 39.39
CA LEU A 325 -8.43 17.21 39.79
C LEU A 325 -8.45 18.74 39.64
N HIS A 326 -9.65 19.30 39.48
CA HIS A 326 -9.93 20.72 39.29
C HIS A 326 -9.34 21.34 38.02
N GLU A 327 -8.94 20.50 37.06
CA GLU A 327 -8.55 20.92 35.72
C GLU A 327 -9.56 20.43 34.70
N THR A 328 -9.82 21.25 33.67
CA THR A 328 -10.73 20.92 32.56
C THR A 328 -10.00 20.76 31.23
N ASP A 329 -8.80 21.31 31.13
CA ASP A 329 -7.89 21.14 29.98
C ASP A 329 -6.96 19.94 30.20
N PRO A 330 -7.00 18.92 29.31
CA PRO A 330 -6.15 17.73 29.42
C PRO A 330 -4.65 18.02 29.47
N LEU A 331 -4.16 19.03 28.73
CA LEU A 331 -2.73 19.36 28.69
C LEU A 331 -2.27 20.01 29.99
N ALA A 332 -3.03 20.97 30.52
CA ALA A 332 -2.78 21.55 31.84
C ALA A 332 -2.83 20.48 32.95
N GLY A 333 -3.83 19.58 32.88
CA GLY A 333 -3.98 18.46 33.79
C GLY A 333 -2.80 17.48 33.76
N ALA A 334 -2.22 17.22 32.59
CA ALA A 334 -1.03 16.38 32.45
C ALA A 334 0.22 16.99 33.09
N ILE A 335 0.34 18.32 33.11
CA ILE A 335 1.46 19.02 33.75
C ILE A 335 1.30 19.02 35.28
N LYS A 336 0.11 19.39 35.76
CA LYS A 336 -0.20 19.48 37.20
C LYS A 336 -0.27 18.11 37.87
N GLY A 337 -0.79 17.10 37.17
CA GLY A 337 -0.93 15.73 37.64
C GLY A 337 0.32 14.86 37.47
N ARG A 338 1.51 15.45 37.24
CA ARG A 338 2.75 14.70 36.89
C ARG A 338 3.14 13.61 37.89
N HIS A 339 2.71 13.72 39.15
CA HIS A 339 2.96 12.74 40.22
C HIS A 339 1.71 11.93 40.61
N THR A 340 0.61 12.09 39.86
CA THR A 340 -0.70 11.49 40.16
C THR A 340 -1.19 10.73 38.91
N PRO A 341 -0.70 9.50 38.68
CA PRO A 341 -1.10 8.73 37.51
C PRO A 341 -2.53 8.21 37.63
N PHE A 342 -3.33 8.40 36.59
CA PHE A 342 -4.53 7.61 36.36
C PHE A 342 -4.16 6.43 35.48
N THR A 343 -4.50 5.22 35.91
CA THR A 343 -4.24 3.98 35.18
C THR A 343 -5.54 3.21 34.97
N PHE A 344 -5.73 2.65 33.77
CA PHE A 344 -6.78 1.66 33.57
C PHE A 344 -6.24 0.41 32.89
N HIS A 345 -6.84 -0.72 33.23
CA HIS A 345 -6.65 -2.01 32.58
C HIS A 345 -7.98 -2.42 31.95
N ALA A 346 -8.04 -2.42 30.61
CA ALA A 346 -9.24 -2.71 29.85
C ALA A 346 -9.12 -4.01 29.06
N THR A 347 -10.22 -4.74 28.98
CA THR A 347 -10.46 -5.78 27.98
C THR A 347 -11.55 -5.27 27.05
N ILE A 348 -11.22 -5.13 25.77
CA ILE A 348 -12.13 -4.66 24.73
C ILE A 348 -12.55 -5.87 23.91
N ARG A 349 -13.86 -6.02 23.68
CA ARG A 349 -14.45 -7.07 22.84
C ARG A 349 -15.33 -6.43 21.77
N ILE A 350 -14.96 -6.66 20.53
CA ILE A 350 -15.68 -6.24 19.34
C ILE A 350 -16.38 -7.48 18.80
N ASP A 351 -17.71 -7.46 18.75
CA ASP A 351 -18.50 -8.64 18.37
C ASP A 351 -18.59 -8.79 16.85
N ASP A 352 -18.64 -7.67 16.14
CA ASP A 352 -18.56 -7.62 14.68
C ASP A 352 -17.59 -6.53 14.25
N MET A 353 -16.39 -6.95 13.84
CA MET A 353 -15.35 -6.02 13.39
C MET A 353 -15.76 -5.26 12.11
N GLU A 354 -16.52 -5.88 11.21
CA GLU A 354 -16.94 -5.22 9.97
C GLU A 354 -18.00 -4.15 10.25
N ALA A 355 -18.94 -4.44 11.16
CA ALA A 355 -19.89 -3.45 11.63
C ALA A 355 -19.19 -2.32 12.40
N PHE A 356 -18.28 -2.66 13.31
CA PHE A 356 -17.49 -1.71 14.10
C PHE A 356 -16.70 -0.71 13.24
N LEU A 357 -16.18 -1.14 12.08
CA LEU A 357 -15.43 -0.26 11.17
C LEU A 357 -16.33 0.59 10.25
N ARG A 358 -17.55 0.12 9.98
CA ARG A 358 -18.45 0.72 8.98
C ARG A 358 -19.46 1.66 9.61
N ASP A 359 -20.01 1.27 10.76
CA ASP A 359 -21.03 2.00 11.49
C ASP A 359 -20.40 2.76 12.66
N PRO A 360 -20.36 4.10 12.63
CA PRO A 360 -19.79 4.91 13.70
C PRO A 360 -20.58 4.85 15.01
N LEU A 361 -21.79 4.29 15.03
CA LEU A 361 -22.59 4.07 16.24
C LEU A 361 -22.39 2.66 16.85
N HIS A 362 -21.56 1.82 16.23
CA HIS A 362 -21.38 0.45 16.68
C HIS A 362 -20.41 0.38 17.86
N GLU A 363 -20.95 0.18 19.07
CA GLU A 363 -20.15 0.14 20.29
C GLU A 363 -19.49 -1.22 20.53
N ALA A 364 -18.20 -1.18 20.87
CA ALA A 364 -17.51 -2.35 21.42
C ALA A 364 -17.69 -2.40 22.93
N HIS A 365 -17.71 -3.62 23.47
CA HIS A 365 -17.78 -3.84 24.90
C HIS A 365 -16.42 -3.56 25.55
N LEU A 366 -16.39 -2.69 26.57
CA LEU A 366 -15.21 -2.40 27.37
C LEU A 366 -15.47 -2.81 28.82
N ALA A 367 -14.66 -3.76 29.32
CA ALA A 367 -14.61 -4.12 30.73
C ALA A 367 -13.26 -3.65 31.29
N ALA A 368 -13.26 -2.87 32.39
CA ALA A 368 -12.02 -2.30 32.91
C ALA A 368 -11.99 -2.17 34.43
N HIS A 369 -10.78 -2.03 34.97
CA HIS A 369 -10.52 -1.54 36.32
C HIS A 369 -9.67 -0.27 36.22
N VAL A 370 -9.94 0.70 37.09
CA VAL A 370 -9.21 1.97 37.16
C VAL A 370 -8.49 2.12 38.51
N SER A 371 -7.29 2.66 38.48
CA SER A 371 -6.53 3.07 39.66
C SER A 371 -6.17 4.53 39.53
N TYR A 372 -6.53 5.33 40.52
CA TYR A 372 -6.21 6.75 40.58
C TYR A 372 -5.94 7.12 42.03
N PRO A 373 -4.71 7.51 42.41
CA PRO A 373 -4.33 7.66 43.83
C PRO A 373 -5.30 8.50 44.69
N PRO A 374 -5.90 9.60 44.19
CA PRO A 374 -6.91 10.33 44.95
C PRO A 374 -8.18 9.54 45.26
N PHE A 375 -8.54 8.56 44.42
CA PHE A 375 -9.76 7.76 44.52
C PHE A 375 -9.51 6.31 44.99
N GLY A 376 -8.26 5.84 44.95
CA GLY A 376 -7.85 4.49 45.31
C GLY A 376 -7.52 3.61 44.11
N ASP A 377 -7.29 2.34 44.39
CA ASP A 377 -6.79 1.35 43.43
C ASP A 377 -7.87 0.34 43.04
N ASN A 378 -7.80 -0.13 41.79
CA ASN A 378 -8.59 -1.24 41.26
C ASN A 378 -10.12 -1.07 41.39
N LEU A 379 -10.61 0.14 41.15
CA LEU A 379 -12.04 0.46 41.10
C LEU A 379 -12.67 -0.16 39.84
N PRO A 380 -13.75 -0.96 39.96
CA PRO A 380 -14.37 -1.61 38.82
C PRO A 380 -15.19 -0.61 37.98
N VAL A 381 -15.05 -0.70 36.66
CA VAL A 381 -15.90 0.04 35.71
C VAL A 381 -17.23 -0.69 35.58
N LYS A 382 -18.33 -0.01 35.93
CA LYS A 382 -19.70 -0.55 35.87
C LYS A 382 -20.27 -0.56 34.45
N ARG A 383 -19.92 0.45 33.66
CA ARG A 383 -20.28 0.57 32.23
C ARG A 383 -19.09 1.13 31.47
N GLY A 384 -18.63 0.40 30.47
CA GLY A 384 -17.56 0.83 29.59
C GLY A 384 -18.00 0.81 28.13
N SER A 385 -17.59 1.82 27.38
CA SER A 385 -17.78 1.91 25.94
C SER A 385 -16.46 2.18 25.23
N PHE A 386 -16.34 1.62 24.02
CA PHE A 386 -15.22 1.88 23.13
C PHE A 386 -15.75 2.03 21.72
N ASN A 387 -15.50 3.19 21.13
CA ASN A 387 -16.08 3.59 19.84
C ASN A 387 -15.01 4.17 18.91
N LEU A 388 -15.32 4.12 17.62
CA LEU A 388 -14.49 4.75 16.61
C LEU A 388 -15.33 5.59 15.65
N PHE A 389 -15.04 6.87 15.60
CA PHE A 389 -15.67 7.83 14.72
C PHE A 389 -14.71 8.25 13.60
N LYS A 390 -15.25 8.46 12.41
CA LYS A 390 -14.55 9.24 11.37
C LYS A 390 -14.75 10.72 11.73
N SER A 391 -13.67 11.50 11.79
CA SER A 391 -13.80 12.94 12.00
C SER A 391 -14.44 13.57 10.76
N GLY A 392 -15.49 14.38 10.94
CA GLY A 392 -16.16 15.09 9.84
C GLY A 392 -15.29 16.15 9.17
N ASP A 393 -14.30 16.68 9.90
CA ASP A 393 -13.49 17.83 9.49
C ASP A 393 -12.20 17.43 8.76
N ASN A 394 -11.71 16.20 8.97
CA ASN A 394 -10.50 15.69 8.34
C ASN A 394 -10.64 14.19 8.00
N PRO A 395 -10.77 13.83 6.70
CA PRO A 395 -10.99 12.44 6.26
C PRO A 395 -9.87 11.45 6.63
N GLY A 396 -8.64 11.93 6.90
CA GLY A 396 -7.49 11.12 7.33
C GLY A 396 -7.33 11.02 8.84
N THR A 397 -8.32 11.52 9.60
CA THR A 397 -8.31 11.52 11.06
C THR A 397 -9.54 10.81 11.60
N ARG A 398 -9.32 9.87 12.52
CA ARG A 398 -10.37 9.13 13.21
C ARG A 398 -10.26 9.40 14.70
N LEU A 399 -11.40 9.53 15.36
CA LEU A 399 -11.47 9.72 16.80
C LEU A 399 -11.88 8.40 17.43
N MET A 400 -10.99 7.86 18.26
CA MET A 400 -11.25 6.68 19.06
C MET A 400 -11.61 7.13 20.47
N THR A 401 -12.81 6.81 20.93
CA THR A 401 -13.30 7.27 22.24
C THR A 401 -13.43 6.12 23.23
N TYR A 402 -13.14 6.45 24.48
CA TYR A 402 -13.24 5.57 25.63
C TYR A 402 -14.21 6.20 26.61
N GLY A 403 -15.18 5.41 27.07
CA GLY A 403 -16.09 5.77 28.15
C GLY A 403 -15.95 4.78 29.29
N MET A 404 -15.78 5.26 30.51
CA MET A 404 -15.68 4.40 31.70
C MET A 404 -16.43 5.02 32.87
N ALA A 405 -17.59 4.46 33.22
CA ALA A 405 -18.34 4.82 34.41
C ALA A 405 -17.89 3.95 35.61
N PHE A 406 -17.47 4.58 36.70
CA PHE A 406 -17.04 3.91 37.93
C PHE A 406 -17.51 4.71 39.16
N GLU A 407 -17.44 4.11 40.34
CA GLU A 407 -17.89 4.74 41.58
C GLU A 407 -16.72 4.95 42.53
N HIS A 408 -16.73 6.07 43.24
CA HIS A 408 -15.84 6.33 44.36
C HIS A 408 -16.63 6.97 45.52
N GLN A 409 -16.58 6.36 46.71
CA GLN A 409 -17.26 6.82 47.93
C GLN A 409 -18.76 7.14 47.73
N GLY A 410 -19.51 6.27 47.02
CA GLY A 410 -20.94 6.47 46.79
C GLY A 410 -21.29 7.51 45.72
N ARG A 411 -20.29 8.10 45.05
CA ARG A 411 -20.48 9.03 43.93
C ARG A 411 -20.04 8.41 42.62
N GLU A 412 -20.82 8.64 41.58
CA GLU A 412 -20.49 8.19 40.22
C GLU A 412 -19.54 9.17 39.55
N TYR A 413 -18.59 8.60 38.80
CA TYR A 413 -17.65 9.32 37.97
C TYR A 413 -17.57 8.69 36.58
N TYR A 414 -17.31 9.51 35.58
CA TYR A 414 -17.17 9.07 34.19
C TYR A 414 -15.86 9.59 33.60
N LEU A 415 -14.98 8.68 33.18
CA LEU A 415 -13.80 9.05 32.41
C LEU A 415 -14.12 8.99 30.92
N ALA A 416 -14.07 10.14 30.26
CA ALA A 416 -14.18 10.30 28.82
C ALA A 416 -12.78 10.51 28.23
N GLY A 417 -12.32 9.58 27.39
CA GLY A 417 -11.03 9.66 26.72
C GLY A 417 -11.21 9.77 25.21
N THR A 418 -10.45 10.63 24.54
CA THR A 418 -10.38 10.67 23.07
C THR A 418 -8.94 10.53 22.61
N LYS A 419 -8.73 9.59 21.69
CA LYS A 419 -7.47 9.36 21.00
C LYS A 419 -7.66 9.64 19.52
N THR A 420 -6.84 10.53 18.99
CA THR A 420 -6.85 10.87 17.58
C THR A 420 -5.93 9.93 16.83
N ILE A 421 -6.49 9.16 15.90
CA ILE A 421 -5.75 8.30 14.98
C ILE A 421 -5.56 9.06 13.68
N HIS A 422 -4.31 9.28 13.29
CA HIS A 422 -3.94 9.91 12.03
C HIS A 422 -3.39 8.85 11.06
N ASP A 423 -3.87 8.87 9.82
CA ASP A 423 -3.48 7.91 8.78
C ASP A 423 -2.14 8.27 8.07
N ASP A 424 -1.39 9.27 8.57
CA ASP A 424 -0.14 9.77 7.96
C ASP A 424 1.16 9.34 8.71
N PRO A 425 2.24 8.94 8.00
CA PRO A 425 3.53 8.66 8.61
C PRO A 425 4.37 9.94 8.79
N GLY A 426 4.38 10.49 10.01
CA GLY A 426 5.22 11.62 10.45
C GLY A 426 6.54 11.19 11.11
N SER A 427 7.40 12.15 11.49
CA SER A 427 8.66 11.91 12.21
C SER A 427 8.53 11.83 13.73
N ASP A 428 7.33 12.03 14.29
CA ASP A 428 7.02 11.92 15.73
C ASP A 428 6.13 10.71 16.05
N LEU A 429 6.44 9.58 15.42
CA LEU A 429 5.65 8.33 15.48
C LEU A 429 5.41 7.78 16.89
N TRP A 430 6.22 8.18 17.88
CA TRP A 430 6.12 7.67 19.25
C TRP A 430 5.23 8.52 20.16
N HIS A 431 5.21 9.84 19.95
CA HIS A 431 4.65 10.78 20.92
C HIS A 431 3.17 11.12 20.68
N ASP A 432 2.66 10.99 19.45
CA ASP A 432 1.30 11.41 19.11
C ASP A 432 0.30 10.25 18.95
N THR A 433 0.77 9.03 18.65
CA THR A 433 -0.08 7.85 18.39
C THR A 433 -0.43 7.03 19.63
N THR A 434 0.07 7.43 20.82
CA THR A 434 -0.11 6.70 22.08
C THR A 434 -0.83 7.51 23.17
N ARG A 435 -1.23 8.76 22.89
CA ARG A 435 -1.89 9.65 23.85
C ARG A 435 -3.41 9.48 23.82
N LEU A 436 -3.99 9.43 25.01
CA LEU A 436 -5.42 9.50 25.25
C LEU A 436 -5.69 10.77 26.07
N TYR A 437 -6.42 11.70 25.49
CA TYR A 437 -6.79 12.95 26.13
C TYR A 437 -8.07 12.71 26.93
N CYS A 438 -7.96 12.82 28.26
CA CYS A 438 -9.03 12.44 29.16
C CYS A 438 -9.62 13.62 29.91
N ARG A 439 -10.93 13.54 30.13
CA ARG A 439 -11.69 14.34 31.08
C ARG A 439 -12.44 13.41 32.02
N LEU A 440 -12.38 13.73 33.30
CA LEU A 440 -13.08 13.04 34.38
C LEU A 440 -14.29 13.90 34.77
N HIS A 441 -15.47 13.33 34.68
CA HIS A 441 -16.74 13.97 34.98
C HIS A 441 -17.30 13.42 36.29
N GLU A 442 -17.94 14.27 37.09
CA GLU A 442 -18.80 13.82 38.20
C GLU A 442 -20.20 13.53 37.65
N GLY A 443 -20.70 12.32 37.89
CA GLY A 443 -21.95 11.83 37.31
C GLY A 443 -21.77 10.58 36.43
N PRO A 444 -22.88 10.07 35.86
CA PRO A 444 -22.90 8.79 35.17
C PRO A 444 -22.35 8.81 33.73
N ASP A 445 -22.14 10.00 33.16
CA ASP A 445 -21.72 10.20 31.77
C ASP A 445 -21.01 11.56 31.54
N GLU A 446 -20.63 11.83 30.30
CA GLU A 446 -19.88 13.03 29.86
C GLU A 446 -20.63 14.36 29.98
N ARG A 447 -21.94 14.35 30.27
CA ARG A 447 -22.73 15.59 30.49
C ARG A 447 -22.51 16.18 31.88
N GLY A 448 -21.96 15.38 32.79
CA GLY A 448 -21.58 15.83 34.13
C GLY A 448 -20.46 16.88 34.11
N PRO A 449 -20.33 17.72 35.16
CA PRO A 449 -19.25 18.69 35.24
C PRO A 449 -17.88 18.00 35.23
N THR A 450 -16.94 18.53 34.45
CA THR A 450 -15.55 18.06 34.43
C THR A 450 -14.87 18.43 35.75
N VAL A 451 -14.49 17.42 36.53
CA VAL A 451 -13.82 17.54 37.82
C VAL A 451 -12.32 17.20 37.76
N GLY A 452 -11.84 16.70 36.63
CA GLY A 452 -10.42 16.51 36.39
C GLY A 452 -10.09 16.30 34.91
N ALA A 453 -8.83 16.46 34.54
CA ALA A 453 -8.35 16.26 33.18
C ALA A 453 -6.90 15.80 33.14
N GLY A 454 -6.50 15.12 32.07
CA GLY A 454 -5.15 14.57 31.95
C GLY A 454 -4.86 13.93 30.60
N VAL A 455 -3.62 13.46 30.43
CA VAL A 455 -3.19 12.73 29.23
C VAL A 455 -2.57 11.41 29.63
N LEU A 456 -3.26 10.32 29.27
CA LEU A 456 -2.77 8.97 29.48
C LEU A 456 -1.95 8.54 28.27
N LYS A 457 -1.00 7.63 28.49
CA LYS A 457 -0.12 7.10 27.43
C LYS A 457 -0.06 5.58 27.46
N LEU A 458 0.09 5.00 26.27
CA LEU A 458 0.44 3.60 26.10
C LEU A 458 1.97 3.48 26.06
N GLY A 459 2.57 2.86 27.07
CA GLY A 459 4.01 2.62 27.13
C GLY A 459 4.48 1.49 26.19
N LEU A 460 5.78 1.43 25.91
CA LEU A 460 6.41 0.45 25.00
C LEU A 460 6.19 -1.02 25.38
N GLY A 461 6.31 -1.34 26.67
CA GLY A 461 6.04 -2.69 27.18
C GLY A 461 4.56 -3.07 27.09
N GLU A 462 3.66 -2.11 27.30
CA GLU A 462 2.21 -2.34 27.24
C GLU A 462 1.72 -2.47 25.79
N LEU A 463 2.36 -1.79 24.84
CA LEU A 463 2.10 -1.98 23.41
C LEU A 463 2.42 -3.40 22.93
N LEU A 464 3.55 -3.98 23.38
CA LEU A 464 3.91 -5.37 23.10
C LEU A 464 2.91 -6.37 23.71
N LYS A 465 2.43 -6.09 24.93
CA LYS A 465 1.37 -6.88 25.58
C LYS A 465 0.05 -6.76 24.84
N LEU A 466 -0.29 -5.57 24.34
CA LEU A 466 -1.49 -5.34 23.56
C LEU A 466 -1.48 -6.18 22.27
N VAL A 467 -0.41 -6.07 21.47
CA VAL A 467 -0.23 -6.87 20.24
C VAL A 467 -0.30 -8.36 20.51
N SER A 468 0.36 -8.84 21.58
CA SER A 468 0.37 -10.26 21.93
C SER A 468 -0.94 -10.75 22.56
N SER A 469 -1.80 -9.85 23.06
CA SER A 469 -3.10 -10.18 23.66
C SER A 469 -4.24 -10.28 22.64
N MET A 470 -4.06 -9.79 21.41
CA MET A 470 -5.11 -9.81 20.40
C MET A 470 -5.53 -11.26 20.07
N ARG A 471 -6.82 -11.54 20.12
CA ARG A 471 -7.43 -12.83 19.78
C ARG A 471 -8.62 -12.59 18.88
N SER A 472 -8.74 -13.36 17.80
CA SER A 472 -9.94 -13.38 16.97
C SER A 472 -10.83 -14.54 17.40
N SER A 473 -12.14 -14.35 17.26
CA SER A 473 -13.14 -15.42 17.37
C SER A 473 -13.05 -16.45 16.22
N ARG A 474 -12.31 -16.13 15.14
CA ARG A 474 -12.07 -17.03 14.01
C ARG A 474 -10.79 -17.84 14.22
N GLU A 475 -10.82 -19.11 13.85
CA GLU A 475 -9.65 -19.98 13.90
C GLU A 475 -8.82 -19.93 12.60
N GLY A 476 -7.59 -20.42 12.68
CA GLY A 476 -6.70 -20.56 11.52
C GLY A 476 -6.31 -19.24 10.83
N ALA A 477 -6.11 -19.31 9.51
CA ALA A 477 -5.61 -18.18 8.73
C ALA A 477 -6.54 -16.95 8.75
N ALA A 478 -7.86 -17.17 8.85
CA ALA A 478 -8.85 -16.10 8.94
C ALA A 478 -8.76 -15.30 10.25
N GLY A 479 -8.52 -15.99 11.38
CA GLY A 479 -8.27 -15.35 12.66
C GLY A 479 -6.99 -14.51 12.69
N ILE A 480 -5.92 -15.04 12.09
CA ILE A 480 -4.65 -14.32 11.95
C ILE A 480 -4.84 -13.07 11.09
N GLN A 481 -5.61 -13.16 9.99
CA GLN A 481 -5.90 -11.98 9.16
C GLN A 481 -6.73 -10.92 9.89
N ALA A 482 -7.74 -11.31 10.68
CA ALA A 482 -8.53 -10.36 11.47
C ALA A 482 -7.66 -9.61 12.50
N VAL A 483 -6.80 -10.33 13.22
CA VAL A 483 -5.81 -9.73 14.14
C VAL A 483 -4.84 -8.81 13.40
N MET A 484 -4.36 -9.21 12.21
CA MET A 484 -3.45 -8.39 11.40
C MET A 484 -4.11 -7.13 10.85
N HIS A 485 -5.38 -7.22 10.43
CA HIS A 485 -6.15 -6.11 9.92
C HIS A 485 -6.42 -5.09 11.03
N PHE A 486 -6.96 -5.55 12.17
CA PHE A 486 -7.19 -4.70 13.32
C PHE A 486 -5.90 -4.14 13.91
N GLY A 487 -4.84 -4.94 14.00
CA GLY A 487 -3.54 -4.50 14.49
C GLY A 487 -2.95 -3.35 13.69
N ARG A 488 -2.99 -3.45 12.35
CA ARG A 488 -2.59 -2.36 11.44
C ARG A 488 -3.48 -1.15 11.56
N PHE A 489 -4.78 -1.38 11.74
CA PHE A 489 -5.77 -0.34 11.88
C PHE A 489 -5.62 0.45 13.20
N PHE A 490 -5.41 -0.25 14.32
CA PHE A 490 -5.33 0.31 15.66
C PHE A 490 -3.95 0.91 15.98
N LEU A 491 -2.86 0.32 15.46
CA LEU A 491 -1.48 0.73 15.75
C LEU A 491 -0.76 1.42 14.57
N GLY A 492 -1.39 1.47 13.40
CA GLY A 492 -0.81 2.10 12.20
C GLY A 492 0.60 1.59 11.92
N ALA A 493 1.54 2.52 11.75
CA ALA A 493 2.96 2.22 11.50
C ALA A 493 3.68 1.50 12.65
N LEU A 494 3.17 1.57 13.90
CA LEU A 494 3.77 0.86 15.03
C LEU A 494 3.55 -0.65 14.92
N TRP A 495 2.48 -1.10 14.25
CA TRP A 495 2.21 -2.53 14.05
C TRP A 495 3.40 -3.27 13.41
N GLU A 496 3.98 -2.68 12.37
CA GLU A 496 5.07 -3.30 11.59
C GLU A 496 6.41 -3.33 12.36
N ILE A 497 6.56 -2.47 13.37
CA ILE A 497 7.73 -2.43 14.25
C ILE A 497 7.62 -3.52 15.33
N TYR A 498 6.41 -3.72 15.87
CA TYR A 498 6.22 -4.56 17.06
C TYR A 498 5.71 -5.97 16.78
N LEU A 499 5.06 -6.24 15.64
CA LEU A 499 4.67 -7.60 15.27
C LEU A 499 5.83 -8.61 15.31
N PRO A 500 7.05 -8.28 14.83
CA PRO A 500 8.20 -9.19 14.94
C PRO A 500 8.67 -9.38 16.39
N LEU A 501 8.58 -8.33 17.22
CA LEU A 501 9.00 -8.34 18.62
C LEU A 501 8.01 -9.11 19.52
N ALA A 502 6.71 -9.01 19.24
CA ALA A 502 5.65 -9.70 19.97
C ALA A 502 5.57 -11.20 19.64
N ARG A 503 6.07 -11.64 18.48
CA ARG A 503 6.09 -13.05 18.07
C ARG A 503 7.29 -13.84 18.59
N GLY A 504 8.34 -13.17 19.09
CA GLY A 504 9.55 -13.77 19.66
C GLY A 504 10.36 -14.66 18.68
N PRO A 505 11.66 -14.87 18.94
CA PRO A 505 12.44 -15.89 18.24
C PRO A 505 12.11 -17.27 18.84
N GLY A 506 11.00 -17.88 18.42
CA GLY A 506 10.58 -19.17 18.98
C GLY A 506 9.37 -19.86 18.36
N ALA A 507 8.90 -19.42 17.18
CA ALA A 507 7.76 -20.04 16.49
C ALA A 507 8.16 -20.66 15.13
N ALA A 508 9.34 -21.27 15.09
CA ALA A 508 9.81 -22.06 13.95
C ALA A 508 10.45 -23.35 14.47
N ALA A 509 9.62 -24.28 14.95
CA ALA A 509 9.84 -25.74 14.96
C ALA A 509 8.77 -26.39 15.84
N HIS A 510 7.67 -26.81 15.23
CA HIS A 510 6.95 -28.00 15.70
C HIS A 510 6.65 -28.84 14.46
N GLU A 511 7.64 -29.66 14.14
CA GLU A 511 7.49 -30.84 13.31
C GLU A 511 6.57 -31.82 14.07
N PRO A 512 5.52 -32.38 13.44
CA PRO A 512 4.67 -33.35 14.12
C PRO A 512 5.44 -34.65 14.32
N LEU A 513 5.79 -34.93 15.58
CA LEU A 513 6.17 -36.26 16.02
C LEU A 513 5.01 -37.21 15.71
N SER A 514 5.24 -38.13 14.79
CA SER A 514 4.38 -39.30 14.58
C SER A 514 4.40 -40.15 15.85
N PRO A 515 3.25 -40.68 16.32
CA PRO A 515 3.23 -41.57 17.47
C PRO A 515 3.88 -42.91 17.11
N PRO A 516 4.58 -43.59 18.05
CA PRO A 516 5.09 -44.93 17.82
C PRO A 516 3.92 -45.91 17.77
N VAL A 517 3.88 -46.71 16.71
CA VAL A 517 3.01 -47.89 16.62
C VAL A 517 3.61 -48.97 17.52
N ASN A 518 2.86 -49.34 18.57
CA ASN A 518 3.10 -50.56 19.34
C ASN A 518 2.47 -51.73 18.56
N GLU A 519 3.28 -52.66 18.08
CA GLU A 519 2.84 -54.03 17.79
C GLU A 519 3.29 -54.97 18.92
N PRO A 520 2.40 -55.80 19.48
CA PRO A 520 2.78 -56.84 20.43
C PRO A 520 2.99 -58.21 19.73
N GLY A 521 4.12 -58.85 20.02
CA GLY A 521 4.22 -60.32 20.19
C GLY A 521 4.72 -61.19 19.01
N ALA A 522 6.01 -61.55 19.06
CA ALA A 522 6.65 -62.90 19.11
C ALA A 522 6.03 -64.14 18.38
N PRO A 523 6.74 -65.29 18.22
CA PRO A 523 8.18 -65.60 18.25
C PRO A 523 8.69 -66.48 17.07
N ARG A 524 9.99 -66.39 16.74
CA ARG A 524 10.99 -67.48 16.75
C ARG A 524 12.23 -67.10 15.96
#